data_AF-A0A2T2SGB2-F1
#
_entry.id   AF-A0A2T2SGB2-F1
#
_cell.length_a   1.000
_cell.length_b   1.000
_cell.length_c   1.000
_cell.angle_alpha   90.00
_cell.angle_beta   90.00
_cell.angle_gamma   90.00
#
_symmetry.space_group_name_H-M   'P 1'
#
loop_
_entity.id
_entity.type
_entity.pdbx_description
1 polymer ?
#
loop_
_entity_poly.entity_id
_entity_poly.type
_entity_poly.pdbx_seq_one_letter_code
_entity_poly.pdbx_strand_id
1 'polypeptide(L)'
;MDAVESRHEALVEVAARWREPDHSPREEAVAETLEAPNRWTEEALDYALNRWMQRLTLEALTGWVEDDPADESTTVGVLHGSSHPLAGLRDAVAVWTAGHSYLGHVPEASPALLPAFVQEVGEQGAGMDAEFVKEGSLLERATAVLAQPDRDEVDALAERCEAHGLPEDRRLLQPTQLVIAVLDGHEDNDARGGIAEDVLCPRIPIWRRWRASAASFRPTKTPPAPSRCRRHSWRPTMNPAPTPRG
;
A
#
# COMPACT_ATOMS: atom_id res chain seq x y z
N MET A 1 -12.17 24.31 -7.25
CA MET A 1 -11.70 22.92 -7.41
C MET A 1 -11.48 22.39 -6.02
N ASP A 2 -12.11 21.27 -5.69
CA ASP A 2 -11.87 20.61 -4.40
C ASP A 2 -10.39 20.18 -4.34
N ALA A 3 -9.77 20.26 -3.17
CA ALA A 3 -8.38 19.84 -2.99
C ALA A 3 -8.22 18.35 -3.29
N VAL A 4 -9.24 17.52 -3.00
CA VAL A 4 -9.23 16.09 -3.31
C VAL A 4 -9.32 15.85 -4.83
N GLU A 5 -10.22 16.55 -5.51
CA GLU A 5 -10.38 16.51 -6.97
C GLU A 5 -9.09 16.90 -7.68
N SER A 6 -8.46 18.00 -7.25
CA SER A 6 -7.17 18.45 -7.78
C SER A 6 -6.06 17.40 -7.65
N ARG A 7 -6.04 16.64 -6.53
CA ARG A 7 -5.06 15.57 -6.34
C ARG A 7 -5.33 14.38 -7.24
N HIS A 8 -6.59 13.99 -7.40
CA HIS A 8 -6.96 12.90 -8.30
C HIS A 8 -6.60 13.22 -9.74
N GLU A 9 -6.89 14.45 -10.20
CA GLU A 9 -6.55 14.89 -11.55
C GLU A 9 -5.03 14.86 -11.79
N ALA A 10 -4.24 15.40 -10.86
CA ALA A 10 -2.79 15.38 -10.96
C ALA A 10 -2.22 13.95 -11.03
N LEU A 11 -2.73 13.03 -10.20
CA LEU A 11 -2.33 11.63 -10.24
C LEU A 11 -2.66 10.95 -11.57
N VAL A 12 -3.85 11.20 -12.11
CA VAL A 12 -4.30 10.63 -13.38
C VAL A 12 -3.50 11.18 -14.56
N GLU A 13 -3.22 12.48 -14.57
CA GLU A 13 -2.44 13.12 -15.62
C GLU A 13 -0.99 12.61 -15.65
N VAL A 14 -0.33 12.54 -14.51
CA VAL A 14 1.04 12.02 -14.42
C VAL A 14 1.05 10.53 -14.77
N ALA A 15 0.08 9.75 -14.28
CA ALA A 15 -0.03 8.35 -14.65
C ALA A 15 -0.22 8.15 -16.15
N ALA A 16 -0.99 9.02 -16.83
CA ALA A 16 -1.16 8.95 -18.27
C ALA A 16 0.15 9.20 -19.02
N ARG A 17 0.95 10.19 -18.60
CA ARG A 17 2.29 10.46 -19.18
C ARG A 17 3.26 9.30 -18.93
N TRP A 18 3.24 8.73 -17.73
CA TRP A 18 4.05 7.57 -17.37
C TRP A 18 3.66 6.27 -18.09
N ARG A 19 2.57 6.22 -18.87
CA ARG A 19 2.30 5.08 -19.76
C ARG A 19 3.15 5.11 -21.02
N GLU A 20 3.63 6.27 -21.43
CA GLU A 20 4.51 6.42 -22.59
C GLU A 20 5.94 6.02 -22.17
N PRO A 21 6.55 4.98 -22.79
CA PRO A 21 7.90 4.54 -22.45
C PRO A 21 8.97 5.63 -22.62
N ASP A 22 8.78 6.49 -23.62
CA ASP A 22 9.72 7.57 -23.97
C ASP A 22 9.51 8.84 -23.13
N HIS A 23 8.68 8.78 -22.08
CA HIS A 23 8.50 9.90 -21.14
C HIS A 23 9.75 10.02 -20.26
N SER A 24 10.52 11.11 -20.42
CA SER A 24 11.88 11.21 -19.87
C SER A 24 12.00 10.92 -18.36
N PRO A 25 11.14 11.45 -17.46
CA PRO A 25 11.19 11.09 -16.04
C PRO A 25 11.04 9.59 -15.76
N ARG A 26 10.22 8.90 -16.55
CA ARG A 26 10.07 7.44 -16.47
C ARG A 26 11.31 6.75 -17.00
N GLU A 27 11.79 7.12 -18.19
CA GLU A 27 12.95 6.51 -18.85
C GLU A 27 14.18 6.56 -17.93
N GLU A 28 14.47 7.73 -17.36
CA GLU A 28 15.58 7.93 -16.42
C GLU A 28 15.43 7.06 -15.17
N ALA A 29 14.23 7.02 -14.58
CA ALA A 29 13.98 6.22 -13.39
C ALA A 29 14.03 4.71 -13.65
N VAL A 30 13.64 4.26 -14.84
CA VAL A 30 13.79 2.87 -15.29
C VAL A 30 15.26 2.53 -15.44
N ALA A 31 16.04 3.37 -16.12
CA ALA A 31 17.47 3.15 -16.31
C ALA A 31 18.21 3.06 -14.96
N GLU A 32 17.97 3.99 -14.03
CA GLU A 32 18.57 3.93 -12.70
C GLU A 32 18.14 2.69 -11.91
N THR A 33 16.88 2.28 -12.06
CA THR A 33 16.39 1.06 -11.41
C THR A 33 17.02 -0.20 -12.00
N LEU A 34 17.30 -0.28 -13.29
CA LEU A 34 17.96 -1.45 -13.89
C LEU A 34 19.41 -1.62 -13.42
N GLU A 35 20.09 -0.53 -13.05
CA GLU A 35 21.45 -0.56 -12.50
C GLU A 35 21.51 -0.89 -11.00
N ALA A 36 20.36 -0.90 -10.32
CA ALA A 36 20.26 -1.20 -8.89
C ALA A 36 20.38 -2.72 -8.59
N PRO A 37 20.67 -3.14 -7.34
CA PRO A 37 20.85 -4.55 -6.99
C PRO A 37 19.52 -5.32 -6.95
N ASN A 38 18.91 -5.55 -8.11
CA ASN A 38 17.64 -6.28 -8.26
C ASN A 38 17.73 -7.36 -9.37
N ARG A 39 16.58 -7.93 -9.73
CA ARG A 39 16.44 -8.98 -10.76
C ARG A 39 15.46 -8.58 -11.85
N TRP A 40 15.13 -7.30 -11.96
CA TRP A 40 14.17 -6.82 -12.94
C TRP A 40 14.80 -6.74 -14.33
N THR A 41 13.99 -7.02 -15.34
CA THR A 41 14.33 -6.70 -16.73
C THR A 41 13.55 -5.47 -17.15
N GLU A 42 13.99 -4.83 -18.23
CA GLU A 42 13.29 -3.68 -18.82
C GLU A 42 11.83 -4.01 -19.11
N GLU A 43 11.55 -5.16 -19.72
CA GLU A 43 10.20 -5.59 -20.06
C GLU A 43 9.34 -5.85 -18.82
N ALA A 44 9.95 -6.37 -17.74
CA ALA A 44 9.25 -6.58 -16.48
C ALA A 44 8.88 -5.26 -15.81
N LEU A 45 9.78 -4.27 -15.84
CA LEU A 45 9.50 -2.92 -15.35
C LEU A 45 8.42 -2.24 -16.18
N ASP A 46 8.55 -2.27 -17.50
CA ASP A 46 7.56 -1.70 -18.42
C ASP A 46 6.17 -2.28 -18.23
N TYR A 47 6.08 -3.60 -18.12
CA TYR A 47 4.82 -4.28 -17.83
C TYR A 47 4.23 -3.81 -16.50
N ALA A 48 5.03 -3.80 -15.43
CA ALA A 48 4.57 -3.42 -14.10
C ALA A 48 4.15 -1.94 -14.02
N LEU A 49 4.94 -1.03 -14.60
CA LEU A 49 4.64 0.39 -14.69
C LEU A 49 3.32 0.62 -15.44
N ASN A 50 3.21 0.07 -16.65
CA ASN A 50 1.99 0.21 -17.45
C ASN A 50 0.76 -0.34 -16.71
N ARG A 51 0.90 -1.48 -16.02
CA ARG A 51 -0.20 -2.07 -15.24
C ARG A 51 -0.62 -1.16 -14.09
N TRP A 52 0.32 -0.57 -13.36
CA TRP A 52 0.01 0.37 -12.28
C TRP A 52 -0.65 1.64 -12.81
N MET A 53 -0.06 2.25 -13.84
CA MET A 53 -0.55 3.50 -14.43
C MET A 53 -1.93 3.34 -15.08
N GLN A 54 -2.24 2.17 -15.64
CA GLN A 54 -3.58 1.83 -16.16
C GLN A 54 -4.66 1.81 -15.07
N ARG A 55 -4.29 1.51 -13.82
CA ARG A 55 -5.22 1.43 -12.68
C ARG A 55 -5.48 2.77 -12.02
N LEU A 56 -4.61 3.76 -12.23
CA LEU A 56 -4.79 5.13 -11.76
C LEU A 56 -5.73 5.87 -12.73
N THR A 57 -7.03 5.66 -12.55
CA THR A 57 -8.08 6.38 -13.28
C THR A 57 -8.89 7.23 -12.30
N LEU A 58 -9.49 8.31 -12.80
CA LEU A 58 -10.32 9.17 -11.96
C LEU A 58 -11.48 8.39 -11.33
N GLU A 59 -12.10 7.49 -12.09
CA GLU A 59 -13.15 6.60 -11.59
C GLU A 59 -12.63 5.67 -10.49
N ALA A 60 -11.45 5.06 -10.67
CA ALA A 60 -10.87 4.17 -9.67
C ALA A 60 -10.49 4.93 -8.41
N LEU A 61 -9.91 6.13 -8.51
CA LEU A 61 -9.56 6.97 -7.37
C LEU A 61 -10.80 7.48 -6.63
N THR A 62 -11.80 7.98 -7.35
CA THR A 62 -13.06 8.46 -6.76
C THR A 62 -13.86 7.32 -6.13
N GLY A 63 -13.86 6.13 -6.74
CA GLY A 63 -14.47 4.95 -6.14
C GLY A 63 -13.68 4.37 -4.96
N TRP A 64 -12.40 4.72 -4.85
CA TRP A 64 -11.52 4.27 -3.78
C TRP A 64 -11.60 5.18 -2.54
N VAL A 65 -11.71 6.48 -2.75
CA VAL A 65 -11.74 7.52 -1.71
C VAL A 65 -13.18 7.86 -1.38
N GLU A 66 -13.62 7.60 -0.15
CA GLU A 66 -14.90 8.16 0.31
C GLU A 66 -14.73 9.64 0.62
N ASP A 67 -15.81 10.43 0.46
CA ASP A 67 -15.84 11.90 0.55
C ASP A 67 -15.52 12.50 1.95
N ASP A 68 -14.76 11.81 2.80
CA ASP A 68 -14.40 12.26 4.16
C ASP A 68 -12.87 12.35 4.30
N PRO A 69 -12.23 13.39 3.73
CA PRO A 69 -10.81 13.65 3.95
C PRO A 69 -10.55 13.91 5.43
N ALA A 70 -9.33 13.64 5.90
CA ALA A 70 -8.99 13.89 7.29
C ALA A 70 -9.07 15.40 7.63
N ASP A 71 -9.63 15.71 8.80
CA ASP A 71 -9.72 17.09 9.32
C ASP A 71 -8.33 17.71 9.58
N GLU A 72 -7.32 16.87 9.89
CA GLU A 72 -5.95 17.28 10.21
C GLU A 72 -4.92 16.49 9.38
N SER A 73 -3.99 17.21 8.76
CA SER A 73 -2.86 16.57 8.06
C SER A 73 -1.90 15.93 9.06
N THR A 74 -1.42 14.74 8.73
CA THR A 74 -0.55 13.89 9.54
C THR A 74 0.60 13.44 8.66
N THR A 75 1.81 13.32 9.21
CA THR A 75 2.96 12.77 8.47
C THR A 75 2.93 11.25 8.59
N VAL A 76 2.64 10.57 7.48
CA VAL A 76 2.57 9.11 7.42
C VAL A 76 3.88 8.57 6.86
N GLY A 77 4.62 7.86 7.71
CA GLY A 77 5.80 7.10 7.33
C GLY A 77 5.40 5.82 6.60
N VAL A 78 5.97 5.55 5.44
CA VAL A 78 5.72 4.32 4.69
C VAL A 78 7.02 3.53 4.49
N LEU A 79 7.07 2.34 5.09
CA LEU A 79 8.15 1.36 4.92
C LEU A 79 7.74 0.33 3.87
N HIS A 80 8.31 0.47 2.68
CA HIS A 80 8.03 -0.42 1.55
C HIS A 80 8.74 -1.76 1.70
N GLY A 81 8.09 -2.82 1.22
CA GLY A 81 8.75 -4.10 0.98
C GLY A 81 9.84 -3.98 -0.10
N SER A 82 10.81 -4.90 -0.08
CA SER A 82 12.02 -4.85 -0.89
C SER A 82 11.87 -5.38 -2.33
N SER A 83 10.68 -5.86 -2.71
CA SER A 83 10.57 -6.88 -3.76
C SER A 83 9.69 -6.52 -4.96
N HIS A 84 9.17 -5.29 -5.10
CA HIS A 84 8.31 -4.93 -6.22
C HIS A 84 8.66 -3.56 -6.83
N PRO A 85 8.58 -3.41 -8.17
CA PRO A 85 8.69 -2.09 -8.79
C PRO A 85 7.55 -1.21 -8.31
N LEU A 86 7.84 0.06 -8.03
CA LEU A 86 6.89 0.99 -7.42
C LEU A 86 6.30 0.49 -6.08
N ALA A 87 7.03 -0.33 -5.32
CA ALA A 87 6.64 -0.67 -3.96
C ALA A 87 6.39 0.63 -3.18
N GLY A 88 5.18 0.79 -2.65
CA GLY A 88 4.75 2.01 -1.97
C GLY A 88 3.85 2.94 -2.75
N LEU A 89 3.72 2.82 -4.08
CA LEU A 89 2.85 3.72 -4.88
C LEU A 89 1.42 3.72 -4.36
N ARG A 90 0.89 2.54 -4.05
CA ARG A 90 -0.47 2.40 -3.53
C ARG A 90 -0.64 3.12 -2.18
N ASP A 91 0.36 3.02 -1.32
CA ASP A 91 0.34 3.66 -0.01
C ASP A 91 0.50 5.18 -0.15
N ALA A 92 1.35 5.64 -1.06
CA ALA A 92 1.50 7.06 -1.40
C ALA A 92 0.19 7.67 -1.88
N VAL A 93 -0.47 7.03 -2.86
CA VAL A 93 -1.77 7.47 -3.35
C VAL A 93 -2.78 7.55 -2.21
N ALA A 94 -2.87 6.51 -1.37
CA ALA A 94 -3.79 6.52 -0.25
C ALA A 94 -3.52 7.66 0.75
N VAL A 95 -2.25 7.88 1.11
CA VAL A 95 -1.83 8.97 2.00
C VAL A 95 -2.24 10.33 1.44
N TRP A 96 -1.97 10.59 0.16
CA TRP A 96 -2.33 11.87 -0.45
C TRP A 96 -3.83 12.06 -0.60
N THR A 97 -4.55 11.02 -1.02
CA THR A 97 -6.01 11.10 -1.14
C THR A 97 -6.71 11.29 0.21
N ALA A 98 -6.11 10.82 1.30
CA ALA A 98 -6.57 11.08 2.66
C ALA A 98 -6.21 12.48 3.17
N GLY A 99 -5.40 13.25 2.44
CA GLY A 99 -4.97 14.61 2.81
C GLY A 99 -3.78 14.65 3.76
N HIS A 100 -2.94 13.61 3.76
CA HIS A 100 -1.77 13.49 4.62
C HIS A 100 -0.46 13.73 3.85
N SER A 101 0.61 14.05 4.58
CA SER A 101 1.96 14.19 4.03
C SER A 101 2.66 12.83 4.04
N TYR A 102 3.32 12.51 2.94
CA TYR A 102 3.97 11.24 2.72
C TYR A 102 5.45 11.29 3.09
N LEU A 103 5.92 10.32 3.89
CA LEU A 103 7.33 10.14 4.22
C LEU A 103 7.74 8.71 3.89
N GLY A 104 8.32 8.48 2.72
CA GLY A 104 8.67 7.16 2.21
C GLY A 104 10.10 6.74 2.51
N HIS A 105 10.32 5.44 2.68
CA HIS A 105 11.65 4.84 2.59
C HIS A 105 11.89 4.33 1.16
N VAL A 106 13.03 4.64 0.56
CA VAL A 106 13.37 4.18 -0.79
C VAL A 106 13.99 2.77 -0.73
N PRO A 107 13.37 1.74 -1.36
CA PRO A 107 13.97 0.42 -1.39
C PRO A 107 15.20 0.39 -2.28
N GLU A 108 16.27 -0.26 -1.83
CA GLU A 108 17.52 -0.41 -2.61
C GLU A 108 17.29 -1.08 -3.98
N ALA A 109 16.31 -1.98 -4.07
CA ALA A 109 15.99 -2.69 -5.31
C ALA A 109 15.24 -1.85 -6.35
N SER A 110 14.64 -0.71 -5.96
CA SER A 110 13.94 0.19 -6.88
C SER A 110 14.08 1.64 -6.38
N PRO A 111 15.29 2.21 -6.52
CA PRO A 111 15.60 3.48 -5.87
C PRO A 111 14.95 4.70 -6.53
N ALA A 112 14.62 4.61 -7.83
CA ALA A 112 14.27 5.80 -8.61
C ALA A 112 12.79 5.88 -9.01
N LEU A 113 12.12 4.74 -9.27
CA LEU A 113 10.77 4.75 -9.86
C LEU A 113 9.75 5.54 -9.04
N LEU A 114 9.58 5.21 -7.76
CA LEU A 114 8.59 5.87 -6.93
C LEU A 114 8.98 7.34 -6.65
N PRO A 115 10.24 7.67 -6.29
CA PRO A 115 10.65 9.06 -6.13
C PRO A 115 10.42 9.94 -7.37
N ALA A 116 10.78 9.47 -8.57
CA ALA A 116 10.57 10.23 -9.80
C ALA A 116 9.07 10.46 -10.09
N PHE A 117 8.24 9.42 -9.90
CA PHE A 117 6.78 9.55 -10.09
C PHE A 117 6.20 10.58 -9.12
N VAL A 118 6.58 10.47 -7.84
CA VAL A 118 6.12 11.36 -6.77
C VAL A 118 6.56 12.80 -6.99
N GLN A 119 7.81 13.02 -7.43
CA GLN A 119 8.30 14.34 -7.74
C GLN A 119 7.45 15.00 -8.83
N GLU A 120 7.17 14.28 -9.93
CA GLU A 120 6.40 14.82 -11.05
C GLU A 120 4.92 15.07 -10.67
N VAL A 121 4.36 14.25 -9.77
CA VAL A 121 3.05 14.51 -9.15
C VAL A 121 3.07 15.78 -8.29
N GLY A 122 4.13 15.99 -7.51
CA GLY A 122 4.31 17.20 -6.70
C GLY A 122 4.46 18.48 -7.52
N GLU A 123 5.13 18.41 -8.68
CA GLU A 123 5.32 19.54 -9.60
C GLU A 123 4.01 20.07 -10.20
N GLN A 124 2.94 19.25 -10.23
CA GLN A 124 1.59 19.68 -10.63
C GLN A 124 0.91 20.60 -9.60
N GLY A 125 1.49 20.78 -8.41
CA GLY A 125 1.03 21.78 -7.43
C GLY A 125 -0.24 21.42 -6.68
N ALA A 126 -0.64 20.14 -6.66
CA ALA A 126 -1.86 19.66 -6.02
C ALA A 126 -1.77 19.49 -4.48
N GLY A 127 -0.77 20.10 -3.84
CA GLY A 127 -0.57 20.01 -2.38
C GLY A 127 -0.33 18.57 -1.90
N MET A 128 0.44 17.80 -2.67
CA MET A 128 0.89 16.45 -2.33
C MET A 128 2.34 16.53 -1.83
N ASP A 129 2.49 16.70 -0.51
CA ASP A 129 3.80 16.73 0.12
C ASP A 129 4.34 15.31 0.22
N ALA A 130 5.56 15.10 -0.27
CA ALA A 130 6.25 13.84 -0.19
C ALA A 130 7.75 14.03 0.00
N GLU A 131 8.32 13.22 0.88
CA GLU A 131 9.76 13.18 1.11
C GLU A 131 10.23 11.72 1.22
N PHE A 132 11.44 11.47 0.74
CA PHE A 132 12.09 10.18 0.81
C PHE A 132 13.28 10.22 1.75
N VAL A 133 13.29 9.34 2.75
CA VAL A 133 14.31 9.33 3.81
C VAL A 133 14.82 7.92 4.08
N LYS A 134 15.91 7.84 4.84
CA LYS A 134 16.38 6.56 5.40
C LYS A 134 15.39 6.07 6.45
N GLU A 135 15.30 4.75 6.60
CA GLU A 135 14.37 4.08 7.50
C GLU A 135 14.43 4.60 8.95
N GLY A 136 15.62 4.80 9.52
CA GLY A 136 15.76 5.34 10.88
C GLY A 136 15.13 6.72 11.03
N SER A 137 15.38 7.62 10.07
CA SER A 137 14.80 8.96 10.06
C SER A 137 13.29 8.96 9.80
N LEU A 138 12.76 7.94 9.12
CA LEU A 138 11.33 7.77 8.93
C LEU A 138 10.62 7.55 10.26
N LEU A 139 11.10 6.59 11.07
CA LEU A 139 10.48 6.27 12.37
C LEU A 139 10.57 7.43 13.36
N GLU A 140 11.62 8.25 13.28
CA GLU A 140 11.79 9.43 14.14
C GLU A 140 10.81 10.57 13.83
N ARG A 141 10.38 10.70 12.56
CA ARG A 141 9.61 11.84 12.07
C ARG A 141 8.15 11.52 11.79
N ALA A 142 7.84 10.24 11.57
CA ALA A 142 6.49 9.79 11.30
C ALA A 142 5.61 9.95 12.53
N THR A 143 4.35 10.31 12.29
CA THR A 143 3.29 10.36 13.32
C THR A 143 2.35 9.16 13.21
N ALA A 144 2.43 8.44 12.08
CA ALA A 144 1.75 7.20 11.78
C ALA A 144 2.66 6.37 10.86
N VAL A 145 2.63 5.04 10.97
CA VAL A 145 3.42 4.16 10.08
C VAL A 145 2.54 3.18 9.32
N LEU A 146 2.78 3.09 8.01
CA LEU A 146 2.35 1.99 7.15
C LEU A 146 3.60 1.16 6.81
N ALA A 147 3.54 -0.15 6.99
CA ALA A 147 4.68 -0.99 6.66
C ALA A 147 4.23 -2.35 6.11
N GLN A 148 5.01 -2.86 5.16
CA GLN A 148 4.88 -4.22 4.64
C GLN A 148 6.15 -5.03 4.97
N PRO A 149 6.39 -5.37 6.25
CA PRO A 149 7.55 -6.14 6.64
C PRO A 149 7.50 -7.56 6.10
N ASP A 150 8.65 -8.23 6.04
CA ASP A 150 8.66 -9.68 5.88
C ASP A 150 7.99 -10.35 7.08
N ARG A 151 7.43 -11.55 6.83
CA ARG A 151 6.62 -12.26 7.82
C ARG A 151 7.35 -12.46 9.16
N ASP A 152 8.64 -12.74 9.10
CA ASP A 152 9.46 -13.04 10.27
C ASP A 152 10.02 -11.77 10.94
N GLU A 153 9.79 -10.59 10.35
CA GLU A 153 10.29 -9.29 10.84
C GLU A 153 9.20 -8.44 11.51
N VAL A 154 7.94 -8.89 11.51
CA VAL A 154 6.79 -8.13 12.03
C VAL A 154 7.00 -7.69 13.48
N ASP A 155 7.39 -8.62 14.34
CA ASP A 155 7.54 -8.36 15.77
C ASP A 155 8.71 -7.39 16.03
N ALA A 156 9.84 -7.59 15.34
CA ALA A 156 10.99 -6.69 15.43
C ALA A 156 10.65 -5.27 14.94
N LEU A 157 9.86 -5.13 13.88
CA LEU A 157 9.40 -3.82 13.41
C LEU A 157 8.40 -3.19 14.38
N ALA A 158 7.51 -3.98 14.98
CA ALA A 158 6.58 -3.49 16.01
C ALA A 158 7.33 -2.93 17.23
N GLU A 159 8.33 -3.66 17.73
CA GLU A 159 9.18 -3.21 18.85
C GLU A 159 9.91 -1.90 18.51
N ARG A 160 10.42 -1.77 17.28
CA ARG A 160 11.05 -0.53 16.81
C ARG A 160 10.06 0.62 16.73
N CYS A 161 8.86 0.41 16.21
CA CYS A 161 7.81 1.44 16.20
C CYS A 161 7.51 1.93 17.63
N GLU A 162 7.35 1.00 18.57
CA GLU A 162 7.14 1.34 19.99
C GLU A 162 8.30 2.16 20.58
N ALA A 163 9.54 1.79 20.30
CA ALA A 163 10.72 2.53 20.75
C ALA A 163 10.77 3.97 20.22
N HIS A 164 10.13 4.23 19.07
CA HIS A 164 9.99 5.56 18.47
C HIS A 164 8.66 6.27 18.82
N GLY A 165 7.89 5.75 19.78
CA GLY A 165 6.65 6.39 20.23
C GLY A 165 5.48 6.24 19.26
N LEU A 166 5.50 5.21 18.40
CA LEU A 166 4.42 4.84 17.49
C LEU A 166 3.63 3.65 18.08
N PRO A 167 2.58 3.91 18.89
CA PRO A 167 1.75 2.87 19.49
C PRO A 167 0.98 2.05 18.43
N GLU A 168 0.36 0.95 18.85
CA GLU A 168 -0.36 0.02 17.97
C GLU A 168 -1.46 0.70 17.13
N ASP A 169 -2.19 1.66 17.69
CA ASP A 169 -3.21 2.43 16.98
C ASP A 169 -2.62 3.46 15.99
N ARG A 170 -1.30 3.69 16.05
CA ARG A 170 -0.55 4.56 15.15
C ARG A 170 0.26 3.83 14.08
N ARG A 171 0.13 2.51 13.98
CA ARG A 171 0.83 1.70 12.98
C ARG A 171 -0.08 0.67 12.31
N LEU A 172 0.10 0.50 11.01
CA LEU A 172 -0.48 -0.60 10.25
C LEU A 172 0.66 -1.44 9.67
N LEU A 173 0.94 -2.57 10.33
CA LEU A 173 1.92 -3.55 9.89
C LEU A 173 1.21 -4.65 9.10
N GLN A 174 1.63 -4.86 7.86
CA GLN A 174 1.02 -5.79 6.92
C GLN A 174 2.08 -6.76 6.40
N PRO A 175 2.37 -7.84 7.14
CA PRO A 175 3.35 -8.80 6.69
C PRO A 175 3.04 -9.35 5.31
N THR A 176 4.10 -9.58 4.53
CA THR A 176 4.02 -10.35 3.29
C THR A 176 3.29 -11.67 3.55
N GLN A 177 2.21 -11.91 2.79
CA GLN A 177 1.41 -13.12 2.91
C GLN A 177 1.88 -14.17 1.91
N LEU A 178 2.03 -15.41 2.37
CA LEU A 178 2.21 -16.55 1.48
C LEU A 178 0.85 -16.95 0.93
N VAL A 179 0.64 -16.76 -0.37
CA VAL A 179 -0.54 -17.23 -1.10
C VAL A 179 -0.16 -18.53 -1.82
N ILE A 180 -0.94 -19.59 -1.61
CA ILE A 180 -0.77 -20.88 -2.26
C ILE A 180 -2.00 -21.15 -3.10
N ALA A 181 -1.84 -21.17 -4.43
CA ALA A 181 -2.86 -21.68 -5.34
C ALA A 181 -2.69 -23.20 -5.48
N VAL A 182 -3.77 -23.95 -5.21
CA VAL A 182 -3.79 -25.41 -5.43
C VAL A 182 -4.46 -25.65 -6.77
N LEU A 183 -3.72 -26.30 -7.68
CA LEU A 183 -4.19 -26.63 -9.02
C LEU A 183 -4.51 -28.12 -9.10
N ASP A 184 -5.66 -28.47 -9.65
CA ASP A 184 -6.09 -29.86 -9.86
C ASP A 184 -6.02 -30.30 -11.32
N GLY A 185 -5.65 -29.40 -12.22
CA GLY A 185 -5.47 -29.66 -13.65
C GLY A 185 -6.71 -29.43 -14.50
N HIS A 186 -7.82 -28.97 -13.92
CA HIS A 186 -9.06 -28.63 -14.63
C HIS A 186 -9.25 -27.12 -14.82
N GLU A 187 -8.21 -26.30 -14.58
CA GLU A 187 -8.30 -24.85 -14.77
C GLU A 187 -8.41 -24.50 -16.26
N ASP A 188 -9.44 -23.73 -16.60
CA ASP A 188 -9.57 -23.17 -17.95
C ASP A 188 -8.55 -22.05 -18.19
N ASN A 189 -8.55 -21.48 -19.41
CA ASN A 189 -7.63 -20.40 -19.76
C ASN A 189 -7.82 -19.15 -18.89
N ASP A 190 -9.05 -18.86 -18.50
CA ASP A 190 -9.38 -17.67 -17.73
C ASP A 190 -8.93 -17.82 -16.28
N ALA A 191 -9.15 -18.99 -15.67
CA ALA A 191 -8.65 -19.34 -14.36
C ALA A 191 -7.12 -19.29 -14.30
N ARG A 192 -6.44 -19.87 -15.31
CA ARG A 192 -4.97 -19.80 -15.41
C ARG A 192 -4.46 -18.38 -15.58
N GLY A 193 -5.15 -17.57 -16.39
CA GLY A 193 -4.85 -16.15 -16.55
C GLY A 193 -5.00 -15.38 -15.24
N GLY A 194 -6.09 -15.62 -14.50
CA GLY A 194 -6.34 -15.03 -13.19
C GLY A 194 -5.30 -15.42 -12.14
N ILE A 195 -4.88 -16.68 -12.11
CA ILE A 195 -3.81 -17.15 -11.21
C ILE A 195 -2.48 -16.47 -11.56
N ALA A 196 -2.14 -16.37 -12.84
CA ALA A 196 -0.93 -15.65 -13.26
C ALA A 196 -1.00 -14.16 -12.87
N GLU A 197 -2.17 -13.54 -13.01
CA GLU A 197 -2.40 -12.17 -12.56
C GLU A 197 -2.23 -12.03 -11.04
N ASP A 198 -2.79 -12.94 -10.24
CA ASP A 198 -2.71 -12.87 -8.78
C ASP A 198 -1.26 -13.06 -8.26
N VAL A 199 -0.46 -13.89 -8.94
CA VAL A 199 0.96 -14.10 -8.62
C VAL A 199 1.82 -12.89 -9.00
N LEU A 200 1.55 -12.26 -10.15
CA LEU A 200 2.34 -11.15 -10.68
C LEU A 200 1.85 -9.77 -10.24
N CYS A 201 0.59 -9.66 -9.79
CA CYS A 201 -0.09 -8.41 -9.45
C CYS A 201 -1.08 -8.65 -8.27
N PRO A 202 -0.58 -8.91 -7.05
CA PRO A 202 -1.43 -9.31 -5.94
C PRO A 202 -2.55 -8.29 -5.65
N ARG A 203 -3.80 -8.73 -5.82
CA ARG A 203 -5.01 -7.96 -5.45
C ARG A 203 -5.20 -7.98 -3.94
N ILE A 204 -4.37 -7.26 -3.16
CA ILE A 204 -4.50 -7.34 -1.70
C ILE A 204 -5.70 -6.49 -1.20
N PRO A 205 -6.68 -7.07 -0.47
CA PRO A 205 -7.83 -6.38 0.10
C PRO A 205 -7.46 -5.67 1.43
N ILE A 206 -6.58 -4.68 1.34
CA ILE A 206 -5.91 -4.00 2.48
C ILE A 206 -6.82 -3.02 3.25
N TRP A 207 -7.89 -2.51 2.65
CA TRP A 207 -8.40 -1.17 3.01
C TRP A 207 -9.58 -1.12 3.98
N ARG A 208 -10.34 -2.20 4.16
CA ARG A 208 -11.36 -2.23 5.23
C ARG A 208 -10.74 -2.12 6.62
N ARG A 209 -9.48 -2.58 6.77
CA ARG A 209 -8.74 -2.53 8.05
C ARG A 209 -8.14 -1.15 8.30
N TRP A 210 -7.57 -0.50 7.27
CA TRP A 210 -7.08 0.88 7.43
C TRP A 210 -8.21 1.86 7.77
N ARG A 211 -9.42 1.72 7.22
CA ARG A 211 -10.57 2.57 7.65
C ARG A 211 -10.90 2.47 9.13
N ALA A 212 -10.90 1.25 9.69
CA ALA A 212 -11.15 1.04 11.11
C ALA A 212 -10.05 1.69 11.97
N SER A 213 -8.81 1.70 11.49
CA SER A 213 -7.68 2.31 12.16
C SER A 213 -7.56 3.82 11.92
N ALA A 214 -7.82 4.34 10.72
CA ALA A 214 -7.85 5.76 10.34
C ALA A 214 -8.85 6.54 11.23
N ALA A 215 -10.01 5.96 11.52
CA ALA A 215 -10.94 6.50 12.48
C ALA A 215 -10.36 6.59 13.91
N SER A 216 -9.44 5.69 14.30
CA SER A 216 -8.70 5.77 15.57
C SER A 216 -7.48 6.70 15.55
N PHE A 217 -7.01 7.16 14.38
CA PHE A 217 -5.97 8.19 14.30
C PHE A 217 -6.49 9.60 14.65
N ARG A 218 -7.81 9.79 14.82
CA ARG A 218 -8.36 11.04 15.36
C ARG A 218 -7.82 11.26 16.77
N PRO A 219 -7.19 12.40 17.07
CA PRO A 219 -6.77 12.72 18.44
C PRO A 219 -8.02 12.86 19.31
N THR A 220 -8.44 11.77 19.96
CA THR A 220 -9.51 11.85 20.94
C THR A 220 -8.99 12.63 22.15
N LYS A 221 -9.52 13.84 22.39
CA LYS A 221 -9.31 14.61 23.63
C LYS A 221 -9.80 13.89 24.90
N THR A 222 -10.28 12.65 24.77
CA THR A 222 -10.86 11.86 25.85
C THR A 222 -10.30 10.44 25.75
N PRO A 223 -9.65 9.92 26.80
CA PRO A 223 -9.12 8.55 26.76
C PRO A 223 -10.27 7.55 26.57
N PRO A 224 -10.10 6.53 25.71
CA PRO A 224 -11.13 5.51 25.51
C PRO A 224 -11.34 4.73 26.81
N ALA A 225 -12.61 4.51 27.16
CA ALA A 225 -12.97 3.65 28.28
C ALA A 225 -12.44 2.22 28.05
N PRO A 226 -11.97 1.52 29.10
CA PRO A 226 -11.41 0.18 28.95
C PRO A 226 -12.45 -0.78 28.37
N SER A 227 -12.19 -1.26 27.16
CA SER A 227 -13.03 -2.23 26.48
C SER A 227 -12.93 -3.58 27.21
N ARG A 228 -14.08 -4.06 27.72
CA ARG A 228 -14.19 -5.40 28.27
C ARG A 228 -14.11 -6.41 27.12
N CYS A 229 -12.97 -7.06 26.96
CA CYS A 229 -12.83 -8.28 26.17
C CYS A 229 -13.80 -9.36 26.67
N ARG A 230 -14.94 -9.52 26.01
CA ARG A 230 -15.78 -10.72 26.14
C ARG A 230 -15.12 -11.83 25.33
N ARG A 231 -14.48 -12.79 26.01
CA ARG A 231 -14.09 -14.08 25.43
C ARG A 231 -15.36 -14.81 24.97
N HIS A 232 -15.54 -14.97 23.67
CA HIS A 232 -16.46 -15.96 23.13
C HIS A 232 -15.73 -17.29 23.00
N SER A 233 -16.06 -18.23 23.89
CA SER A 233 -15.68 -19.63 23.77
C SER A 233 -16.51 -20.26 22.66
N TRP A 234 -15.88 -20.55 21.53
CA TRP A 234 -16.44 -21.44 20.52
C TRP A 234 -16.39 -22.88 21.06
N ARG A 235 -17.56 -23.50 21.27
CA ARG A 235 -17.70 -24.95 21.40
C ARG A 235 -18.15 -25.49 20.04
N PRO A 236 -17.46 -26.48 19.44
CA PRO A 236 -17.95 -27.12 18.23
C PRO A 236 -19.09 -28.08 18.59
N THR A 237 -20.28 -27.85 18.04
CA THR A 237 -21.37 -28.81 18.00
C THR A 237 -21.07 -29.84 16.91
N MET A 238 -20.70 -31.06 17.30
CA MET A 238 -20.72 -32.21 16.39
C MET A 238 -22.16 -32.61 16.10
N ASN A 239 -22.54 -32.63 14.81
CA ASN A 239 -23.78 -33.25 14.35
C ASN A 239 -23.66 -34.78 14.46
N PRO A 240 -24.64 -35.49 15.03
CA PRO A 240 -24.67 -36.95 14.97
C PRO A 240 -25.03 -37.44 13.55
N ALA A 241 -24.38 -38.51 13.12
CA ALA A 241 -24.62 -39.17 11.84
C ALA A 241 -26.04 -39.77 11.76
N PRO A 242 -26.66 -39.80 10.56
CA PRO A 242 -27.97 -40.39 10.38
C PRO A 242 -27.93 -41.92 10.55
N THR A 243 -28.89 -42.46 11.28
CA THR A 243 -29.12 -43.90 11.45
C THR A 243 -29.63 -44.52 10.15
N PRO A 244 -29.18 -45.74 9.78
CA PRO A 244 -29.69 -46.42 8.60
C PRO A 244 -31.12 -46.91 8.85
N ARG A 245 -32.01 -46.68 7.88
CA ARG A 245 -33.32 -47.33 7.83
C ARG A 245 -33.18 -48.64 7.03
N GLY A 246 -33.71 -49.70 7.65
CA GLY A 246 -34.14 -51.01 7.12
C GLY A 246 -33.64 -51.46 5.76
#